data_AF-A0A8H6EX37-F1
#
_entry.id   AF-A0A8H6EX37-F1
#
_cell.length_a   1.000
_cell.length_b   1.000
_cell.length_c   1.000
_cell.angle_alpha   90.00
_cell.angle_beta   90.00
_cell.angle_gamma   90.00
#
_symmetry.space_group_name_H-M   'P 1'
#
loop_
_entity.id
_entity.type
_entity.pdbx_description
1 polymer ?
#
loop_
_entity_poly.entity_id
_entity_poly.type
_entity_poly.pdbx_seq_one_letter_code
_entity_poly.pdbx_strand_id
1 'polypeptide(L)'
;MARRQKSSVNGKKTVPDAGIAEGDDPNDIWDKTRVACREGMQKAFAKIIRVAGITEKEQVKTPKDISKQYEENLYKRFNSNLIQYRQRFRKDLIAMRNPDTEFAENLLTGEMAVEQFCAMKESELISKKQKKENQELLQKELRNSIAKKPPTKLSEVEVQNTIVRDKWGISESAAKVDPRFDN
;
A
#
# COMPACT_ATOMS: atom_id res chain seq x y z
N MET A 1 33.00 44.88 -31.19
CA MET A 1 33.35 43.46 -31.44
C MET A 1 32.48 42.58 -30.54
N ALA A 2 31.45 41.94 -31.12
CA ALA A 2 30.55 41.07 -30.38
C ALA A 2 30.99 39.61 -30.54
N ARG A 3 31.45 38.96 -29.46
CA ARG A 3 31.81 37.54 -29.48
C ARG A 3 30.88 36.77 -28.54
N ARG A 4 29.96 36.04 -29.18
CA ARG A 4 28.96 35.13 -28.60
C ARG A 4 29.58 34.18 -27.56
N GLN A 5 29.01 34.16 -26.36
CA GLN A 5 29.19 33.06 -25.41
C GLN A 5 28.46 31.82 -25.96
N LYS A 6 29.20 30.73 -26.22
CA LYS A 6 28.61 29.42 -26.50
C LYS A 6 28.25 28.76 -25.18
N SER A 7 26.98 28.68 -24.85
CA SER A 7 26.49 27.81 -23.77
C SER A 7 26.58 26.35 -24.23
N SER A 8 27.56 25.62 -23.69
CA SER A 8 27.63 24.17 -23.80
C SER A 8 26.58 23.56 -22.88
N VAL A 9 25.38 23.31 -23.42
CA VAL A 9 24.37 22.50 -22.73
C VAL A 9 24.88 21.06 -22.76
N ASN A 10 25.49 20.62 -21.65
CA ASN A 10 25.76 19.22 -21.41
C ASN A 10 24.44 18.46 -21.53
N GLY A 11 24.29 17.69 -22.60
CA GLY A 11 23.16 16.79 -22.80
C GLY A 11 23.00 15.92 -21.57
N LYS A 12 21.80 15.96 -20.98
CA LYS A 12 21.36 14.93 -20.03
C LYS A 12 21.66 13.58 -20.69
N LYS A 13 22.53 12.79 -20.05
CA LYS A 13 22.63 11.35 -20.35
C LYS A 13 21.22 10.80 -20.18
N THR A 14 20.58 10.48 -21.30
CA THR A 14 19.38 9.66 -21.34
C THR A 14 19.73 8.39 -20.59
N VAL A 15 19.10 8.21 -19.44
CA VAL A 15 19.00 6.90 -18.79
C VAL A 15 18.48 5.96 -19.87
N PRO A 16 19.10 4.80 -20.13
CA PRO A 16 18.55 3.87 -21.10
C PRO A 16 17.13 3.56 -20.63
N ASP A 17 16.20 3.94 -21.48
CA ASP A 17 14.79 3.65 -21.39
C ASP A 17 14.68 2.15 -21.15
N ALA A 18 14.25 1.77 -19.95
CA ALA A 18 13.91 0.38 -19.64
C ALA A 18 12.56 0.06 -20.29
N GLY A 19 12.49 0.32 -21.60
CA GLY A 19 11.41 -0.03 -22.49
C GLY A 19 11.32 -1.54 -22.51
N ILE A 20 10.27 -2.04 -21.88
CA ILE A 20 9.84 -3.43 -22.00
C ILE A 20 9.56 -3.63 -23.49
N ALA A 21 10.46 -4.31 -24.18
CA ALA A 21 10.28 -4.65 -25.58
C ALA A 21 9.16 -5.68 -25.69
N GLU A 22 8.23 -5.46 -26.63
CA GLU A 22 7.23 -6.45 -27.03
C GLU A 22 7.95 -7.70 -27.53
N GLY A 23 8.00 -8.73 -26.69
CA GLY A 23 8.73 -9.98 -26.96
C GLY A 23 9.51 -10.58 -25.78
N ASP A 24 9.50 -9.96 -24.58
CA ASP A 24 10.13 -10.54 -23.39
C ASP A 24 9.50 -11.92 -23.06
N ASP A 25 10.28 -12.99 -23.23
CA ASP A 25 9.91 -14.35 -22.84
C ASP A 25 9.32 -14.34 -21.41
N PRO A 26 8.19 -15.02 -21.15
CA PRO A 26 7.56 -15.03 -19.83
C PRO A 26 8.52 -15.42 -18.69
N ASN A 27 9.52 -16.25 -19.00
CA ASN A 27 10.56 -16.68 -18.06
C ASN A 27 11.53 -15.54 -17.68
N ASP A 28 11.87 -14.66 -18.61
CA ASP A 28 12.75 -13.51 -18.35
C ASP A 28 12.07 -12.51 -17.39
N ILE A 29 10.76 -12.30 -17.55
CA ILE A 29 9.99 -11.45 -16.64
C ILE A 29 10.02 -12.00 -15.21
N TRP A 30 9.91 -13.33 -15.04
CA TRP A 30 10.02 -13.96 -13.73
C TRP A 30 11.39 -13.76 -13.12
N ASP A 31 12.46 -14.04 -13.87
CA ASP A 31 13.83 -13.92 -13.36
C ASP A 31 14.18 -12.49 -12.98
N LYS A 32 13.84 -11.51 -13.82
CA LYS A 32 13.95 -10.07 -13.51
C LYS A 32 13.20 -9.71 -12.23
N THR A 33 11.96 -10.19 -12.08
CA THR A 33 11.13 -9.91 -10.90
C THR A 33 11.73 -10.54 -9.63
N ARG A 34 12.24 -11.77 -9.72
CA ARG A 34 12.85 -12.49 -8.59
C ARG A 34 14.14 -11.82 -8.13
N VAL A 35 14.98 -11.37 -9.06
CA VAL A 35 16.18 -10.57 -8.75
C VAL A 35 15.79 -9.27 -8.04
N ALA A 36 14.83 -8.53 -8.59
CA ALA A 36 14.34 -7.30 -7.98
C ALA A 36 13.75 -7.53 -6.57
N CYS A 37 13.11 -8.67 -6.32
CA CYS A 37 12.61 -9.05 -5.00
C CYS A 37 13.74 -9.19 -3.97
N ARG A 38 14.80 -9.93 -4.32
CA ARG A 38 15.96 -10.11 -3.44
C ARG A 38 16.64 -8.79 -3.14
N GLU A 39 16.89 -7.97 -4.16
CA GLU A 39 17.50 -6.65 -3.99
C GLU A 39 16.64 -5.70 -3.15
N GLY A 40 15.33 -5.69 -3.38
CA GLY A 40 14.39 -4.86 -2.63
C GLY A 40 14.41 -5.19 -1.14
N MET A 41 14.48 -6.48 -0.81
CA MET A 41 14.54 -6.95 0.58
C MET A 41 15.91 -6.65 1.21
N GLN A 42 17.02 -6.84 0.49
CA GLN A 42 18.35 -6.46 0.97
C GLN A 42 18.45 -4.95 1.27
N LYS A 43 17.86 -4.11 0.42
CA LYS A 43 17.80 -2.66 0.65
C LYS A 43 16.98 -2.32 1.89
N ALA A 44 15.90 -3.07 2.17
CA ALA A 44 15.11 -2.90 3.39
C ALA A 44 15.94 -3.24 4.64
N PHE A 45 16.61 -4.40 4.65
CA PHE A 45 17.51 -4.78 5.75
C PHE A 45 18.64 -3.75 5.95
N ALA A 46 19.29 -3.31 4.88
CA ALA A 46 20.36 -2.31 4.97
C ALA A 46 19.89 -0.99 5.59
N LYS A 47 18.65 -0.57 5.32
CA LYS A 47 18.05 0.60 5.96
C LYS A 47 17.86 0.38 7.45
N ILE A 48 17.33 -0.78 7.85
CA ILE A 48 17.05 -1.08 9.26
C ILE A 48 18.34 -1.25 10.06
N ILE A 49 19.35 -1.92 9.53
CA ILE A 49 20.68 -2.02 10.15
C ILE A 49 21.23 -0.62 10.49
N ARG A 50 21.07 0.36 9.58
CA ARG A 50 21.51 1.74 9.81
C ARG A 50 20.69 2.48 10.87
N VAL A 51 19.39 2.21 10.95
CA VAL A 51 18.46 2.91 11.88
C VAL A 51 18.52 2.32 13.28
N ALA A 52 18.50 0.99 13.39
CA ALA A 52 18.52 0.26 14.66
C ALA A 52 19.95 0.08 15.20
N GLY A 53 20.99 0.34 14.41
CA GLY A 53 22.38 0.23 14.85
C GLY A 53 22.85 -1.21 15.07
N ILE A 54 22.17 -2.19 14.45
CA ILE A 54 22.46 -3.62 14.59
C ILE A 54 23.88 -3.90 14.10
N THR A 55 24.72 -4.42 14.99
CA THR A 55 26.10 -4.76 14.66
C THR A 55 26.19 -6.12 13.97
N GLU A 56 27.25 -6.37 13.19
CA GLU A 56 27.45 -7.69 12.54
C GLU A 56 27.49 -8.86 13.53
N LYS A 57 27.79 -8.60 14.80
CA LYS A 57 27.82 -9.61 15.87
C LYS A 57 26.44 -10.06 16.34
N GLU A 58 25.42 -9.21 16.17
CA GLU A 58 24.03 -9.50 16.53
C GLU A 58 23.26 -10.17 15.38
N GLN A 59 23.83 -10.15 14.17
CA GLN A 59 23.23 -10.79 13.00
C GLN A 59 23.50 -12.29 13.02
N VAL A 60 22.44 -13.08 13.19
CA VAL A 60 22.54 -14.55 13.13
C VAL A 60 22.69 -15.03 11.69
N LYS A 61 22.12 -14.29 10.73
CA LYS A 61 22.18 -14.63 9.31
C LYS A 61 22.48 -13.39 8.47
N THR A 62 23.21 -13.57 7.37
CA THR A 62 23.48 -12.45 6.48
C THR A 62 22.19 -11.99 5.78
N PRO A 63 21.99 -10.67 5.56
CA PRO A 63 20.82 -10.14 4.85
C PRO A 63 20.63 -10.75 3.46
N LYS A 64 21.73 -11.14 2.81
CA LYS A 64 21.73 -11.80 1.50
C LYS A 64 21.07 -13.18 1.58
N ASP A 65 21.43 -13.99 2.57
CA ASP A 65 20.86 -15.32 2.76
C ASP A 65 19.36 -15.24 3.13
N ILE A 66 19.00 -14.33 4.03
CA ILE A 66 17.60 -14.10 4.41
C ILE A 66 16.77 -13.69 3.19
N SER A 67 17.27 -12.75 2.38
CA SER A 67 16.56 -12.30 1.17
C SER A 67 16.35 -13.41 0.15
N LYS A 68 17.30 -14.34 0.04
CA LYS A 68 17.20 -15.50 -0.85
C LYS A 68 16.16 -16.50 -0.33
N GLN A 69 16.24 -16.86 0.95
CA GLN A 69 15.27 -17.76 1.59
C GLN A 69 13.84 -17.22 1.51
N TYR A 70 13.68 -15.92 1.74
CA TYR A 70 12.38 -15.25 1.62
C TYR A 70 11.83 -15.36 0.20
N GLU A 71 12.64 -15.04 -0.80
CA GLU A 71 12.22 -15.10 -2.20
C GLU A 71 11.86 -16.52 -2.64
N GLU A 72 12.66 -17.52 -2.27
CA GLU A 72 12.35 -18.92 -2.55
C GLU A 72 11.02 -19.37 -1.92
N ASN A 73 10.75 -18.96 -0.68
CA ASN A 73 9.49 -19.27 0.00
C ASN A 73 8.29 -18.55 -0.63
N LEU A 74 8.47 -17.31 -1.05
CA LEU A 74 7.43 -16.56 -1.76
C LEU A 74 7.14 -17.18 -3.13
N TYR A 75 8.19 -17.54 -3.87
CA TYR A 75 8.07 -18.17 -5.18
C TYR A 75 7.36 -19.53 -5.09
N LYS A 76 7.71 -20.38 -4.12
CA LYS A 76 7.02 -21.66 -3.89
C LYS A 76 5.50 -21.51 -3.70
N ARG A 77 5.05 -20.40 -3.12
CA ARG A 77 3.62 -20.16 -2.83
C ARG A 77 2.85 -19.52 -3.98
N PHE A 78 3.52 -18.66 -4.76
CA PHE A 78 2.85 -17.82 -5.78
C PHE A 78 3.44 -17.96 -7.19
N ASN A 79 4.21 -19.02 -7.48
CA ASN A 79 4.78 -19.27 -8.82
C ASN A 79 3.72 -19.38 -9.93
N SER A 80 2.47 -19.70 -9.58
CA SER A 80 1.36 -19.79 -10.52
C SER A 80 0.84 -18.43 -10.99
N ASN A 81 1.07 -17.35 -10.22
CA ASN A 81 0.54 -16.03 -10.51
C ASN A 81 1.51 -14.91 -10.14
N LEU A 82 2.15 -14.34 -11.17
CA LEU A 82 3.11 -13.25 -11.04
C LEU A 82 2.52 -11.98 -10.41
N ILE A 83 1.24 -11.69 -10.66
CA ILE A 83 0.58 -10.49 -10.11
C ILE A 83 0.42 -10.63 -8.60
N GLN A 84 -0.07 -11.78 -8.13
CA GLN A 84 -0.21 -12.06 -6.70
C GLN A 84 1.15 -12.08 -6.01
N TYR A 85 2.16 -12.70 -6.65
CA TYR A 85 3.54 -12.68 -6.18
C TYR A 85 4.05 -11.24 -5.97
N ARG A 86 3.88 -10.36 -6.97
CA ARG A 86 4.31 -8.95 -6.90
C ARG A 86 3.54 -8.15 -5.84
N GLN A 87 2.23 -8.35 -5.75
CA GLN A 87 1.39 -7.66 -4.76
C GLN A 87 1.80 -8.05 -3.34
N ARG A 88 1.98 -9.35 -3.09
CA ARG A 88 2.40 -9.85 -1.79
C ARG A 88 3.78 -9.31 -1.41
N PHE A 89 4.74 -9.40 -2.34
CA PHE A 89 6.07 -8.82 -2.14
C PHE A 89 6.04 -7.33 -1.78
N ARG A 90 5.22 -6.52 -2.47
CA ARG A 90 5.11 -5.09 -2.17
C ARG A 90 4.62 -4.84 -0.74
N LYS A 91 3.61 -5.58 -0.28
CA LYS A 91 3.07 -5.46 1.08
C LYS A 91 4.13 -5.84 2.12
N ASP A 92 4.78 -6.98 1.92
CA ASP A 92 5.84 -7.47 2.80
C ASP A 92 7.02 -6.49 2.85
N LEU A 93 7.42 -5.92 1.71
CA LEU A 93 8.49 -4.91 1.62
C LEU A 93 8.13 -3.59 2.30
N ILE A 94 6.87 -3.17 2.27
CA ILE A 94 6.41 -1.98 3.01
C ILE A 94 6.54 -2.21 4.51
N ALA A 95 6.08 -3.37 4.99
CA ALA A 95 6.21 -3.74 6.41
C ALA A 95 7.68 -3.76 6.83
N MET A 96 8.54 -4.44 6.07
CA MET A 96 9.98 -4.55 6.35
C MET A 96 10.74 -3.22 6.33
N ARG A 97 10.26 -2.22 5.59
CA ARG A 97 10.86 -0.88 5.55
C ARG A 97 10.44 0.01 6.72
N ASN A 98 9.37 -0.37 7.43
CA ASN A 98 8.86 0.37 8.56
C ASN A 98 9.57 -0.10 9.84
N PRO A 99 10.39 0.76 10.47
CA PRO A 99 11.10 0.40 11.69
C PRO A 99 10.15 0.08 12.85
N ASP A 100 8.96 0.69 12.91
CA ASP A 100 7.97 0.48 13.99
C ASP A 100 7.38 -0.94 14.02
N THR A 101 7.62 -1.74 12.97
CA THR A 101 7.09 -3.10 12.89
C THR A 101 8.04 -4.15 13.48
N GLU A 102 9.31 -3.80 13.71
CA GLU A 102 10.36 -4.69 14.26
C GLU A 102 10.62 -5.97 13.44
N PHE A 103 9.86 -6.27 12.37
CA PHE A 103 9.98 -7.52 11.62
C PHE A 103 11.37 -7.74 11.01
N ALA A 104 11.94 -6.68 10.45
CA ALA A 104 13.25 -6.75 9.82
C ALA A 104 14.38 -6.99 10.84
N GLU A 105 14.25 -6.41 12.03
CA GLU A 105 15.18 -6.63 13.14
C GLU A 105 15.06 -8.07 13.65
N ASN A 106 13.85 -8.55 13.92
CA ASN A 106 13.60 -9.90 14.39
C ASN A 106 14.08 -10.99 13.40
N LEU A 107 14.06 -10.70 12.10
CA LEU A 107 14.62 -11.60 11.08
C LEU A 107 16.15 -11.60 11.06
N LEU A 108 16.79 -10.46 11.36
CA LEU A 108 18.25 -10.33 11.42
C LEU A 108 18.84 -10.97 12.69
N THR A 109 18.18 -10.76 13.83
CA THR A 109 18.56 -11.33 15.14
C THR A 109 18.15 -12.80 15.28
N GLY A 110 17.31 -13.31 14.37
CA GLY A 110 16.87 -14.70 14.35
C GLY A 110 15.74 -15.02 15.34
N GLU A 111 15.15 -14.01 15.99
CA GLU A 111 13.95 -14.17 16.83
C GLU A 111 12.74 -14.66 16.03
N MET A 112 12.69 -14.36 14.73
CA MET A 112 11.63 -14.80 13.83
C MET A 112 12.23 -15.59 12.66
N ALA A 113 11.57 -16.69 12.30
CA ALA A 113 11.93 -17.45 11.11
C ALA A 113 11.34 -16.81 9.83
N VAL A 114 12.06 -16.91 8.72
CA VAL A 114 11.60 -16.41 7.41
C VAL A 114 10.29 -17.05 6.97
N GLU A 115 10.13 -18.35 7.26
CA GLU A 115 8.90 -19.09 6.94
C GLU A 115 7.68 -18.58 7.71
N GLN A 116 7.87 -18.22 8.98
CA GLN A 116 6.83 -17.62 9.80
C GLN A 116 6.43 -16.26 9.23
N PHE A 117 7.40 -15.43 8.83
CA PHE A 117 7.13 -14.15 8.20
C PHE A 117 6.32 -14.29 6.89
N CYS A 118 6.73 -15.21 6.01
CA CYS A 118 5.99 -15.49 4.76
C CYS A 118 4.58 -16.05 4.99
N ALA A 119 4.32 -16.65 6.16
CA ALA A 119 3.01 -17.19 6.51
C ALA A 119 2.04 -16.18 7.12
N MET A 120 2.53 -15.03 7.59
CA MET A 120 1.68 -14.02 8.23
C MET A 120 0.59 -13.49 7.29
N LYS A 121 -0.55 -13.14 7.86
CA LYS A 121 -1.63 -12.48 7.11
C LYS A 121 -1.33 -10.99 6.95
N GLU A 122 -1.94 -10.36 5.95
CA GLU A 122 -1.76 -8.93 5.70
C GLU A 122 -2.20 -8.07 6.89
N SER A 123 -3.25 -8.50 7.60
CA SER A 123 -3.72 -7.89 8.84
C SER A 123 -2.71 -7.95 9.99
N GLU A 124 -1.70 -8.81 9.88
CA GLU A 124 -0.68 -8.99 10.91
C GLU A 124 0.58 -8.17 10.62
N LEU A 125 0.78 -7.74 9.37
CA LEU A 125 1.93 -6.96 8.87
C LEU A 125 1.87 -5.45 9.23
N ILE A 126 1.05 -5.09 10.21
CA ILE A 126 0.91 -3.72 10.71
C ILE A 126 1.60 -3.59 12.07
N SER A 127 2.08 -2.39 12.38
CA SER A 127 2.80 -2.12 13.62
C SER A 127 1.91 -2.41 14.84
N LYS A 128 2.52 -2.76 15.97
CA LYS A 128 1.80 -3.02 17.23
C LYS A 128 0.94 -1.82 17.65
N LYS A 129 1.42 -0.59 17.38
CA LYS A 129 0.68 0.66 17.63
C LYS A 129 -0.56 0.77 16.74
N GLN A 130 -0.40 0.56 15.44
CA GLN A 130 -1.50 0.61 14.49
C GLN A 130 -2.55 -0.48 14.73
N LYS A 131 -2.13 -1.67 15.20
CA LYS A 131 -3.06 -2.72 15.64
C LYS A 131 -3.98 -2.24 16.76
N LYS A 132 -3.44 -1.51 17.75
CA LYS A 132 -4.24 -0.97 18.86
C LYS A 132 -5.21 0.10 18.37
N GLU A 133 -4.74 1.05 17.55
CA GLU A 133 -5.59 2.10 16.99
C GLU A 133 -6.74 1.53 16.16
N ASN A 134 -6.47 0.54 15.31
CA ASN A 134 -7.50 -0.14 14.52
C ASN A 134 -8.52 -0.88 15.40
N GLN A 135 -8.07 -1.50 16.49
CA GLN A 135 -8.96 -2.15 17.45
C GLN A 135 -9.84 -1.13 18.19
N GLU A 136 -9.29 0.02 18.58
CA GLU A 136 -10.05 1.09 19.22
C GLU A 136 -11.09 1.69 18.27
N LEU A 137 -10.73 1.91 17.00
CA LEU A 137 -11.66 2.37 15.97
C LEU A 137 -12.78 1.35 15.75
N LEU A 138 -12.44 0.07 15.62
CA LEU A 138 -13.42 -1.00 15.48
C LEU A 138 -14.37 -1.05 16.68
N GLN A 139 -13.86 -0.91 17.91
CA GLN A 139 -14.71 -0.87 19.10
C GLN A 139 -15.63 0.36 19.12
N LYS A 140 -15.14 1.52 18.69
CA LYS A 140 -15.95 2.74 18.58
C LYS A 140 -17.04 2.58 17.51
N GLU A 141 -16.73 2.00 16.36
CA GLU A 141 -17.71 1.71 15.31
C GLU A 141 -18.77 0.71 15.78
N LEU A 142 -18.36 -0.35 16.46
CA LEU A 142 -19.30 -1.31 17.06
C LEU A 142 -20.22 -0.61 18.06
N ARG A 143 -19.68 0.21 18.97
CA ARG A 143 -20.50 1.00 19.91
C ARG A 143 -21.47 1.92 19.17
N ASN A 144 -21.02 2.61 18.13
CA ASN A 144 -21.86 3.51 17.33
C ASN A 144 -22.95 2.74 16.56
N SER A 145 -22.65 1.54 16.07
CA SER A 145 -23.61 0.68 15.36
C SER A 145 -24.68 0.12 16.30
N ILE A 146 -24.31 -0.24 17.54
CA ILE A 146 -25.24 -0.70 18.58
C ILE A 146 -26.09 0.46 19.09
N ALA A 147 -25.48 1.65 19.24
CA ALA A 147 -26.18 2.85 19.71
C ALA A 147 -27.18 3.39 18.68
N LYS A 148 -26.90 3.24 17.37
CA LYS A 148 -27.86 3.51 16.30
C LYS A 148 -28.86 2.36 16.20
N LYS A 149 -29.83 2.32 17.11
CA LYS A 149 -31.05 1.54 16.89
C LYS A 149 -31.68 1.99 15.56
N PRO A 150 -32.13 1.06 14.70
CA PRO A 150 -32.87 1.46 13.51
C PRO A 150 -34.09 2.28 13.94
N PRO A 151 -34.42 3.38 13.23
CA PRO A 151 -35.54 4.23 13.60
C PRO A 151 -36.81 3.39 13.66
N THR A 152 -37.48 3.42 14.79
CA THR A 152 -38.70 2.64 15.04
C THR A 152 -39.92 3.26 14.37
N LYS A 153 -39.83 4.53 13.98
CA LYS A 153 -40.88 5.27 13.28
C LYS A 153 -40.30 6.04 12.10
N LEU A 154 -41.04 6.10 10.98
CA LEU A 154 -40.67 6.88 9.79
C LEU A 154 -40.46 8.38 10.06
N SER A 155 -41.01 8.91 11.16
CA SER A 155 -40.85 10.30 11.60
C SER A 155 -39.50 10.58 12.29
N GLU A 156 -38.74 9.55 12.67
CA GLU A 156 -37.43 9.68 13.33
C GLU A 156 -36.27 9.74 12.32
N VAL A 157 -36.56 9.50 11.04
CA VAL A 157 -35.63 9.75 9.94
C VAL A 157 -35.65 11.26 9.70
N GLU A 158 -34.61 11.97 10.13
CA GLU A 158 -34.32 13.30 9.60
C GLU A 158 -34.15 13.14 8.08
N VAL A 159 -35.22 13.45 7.34
CA VAL A 159 -35.13 13.71 5.92
C VAL A 159 -34.20 14.90 5.82
N GLN A 160 -32.91 14.65 5.59
CA GLN A 160 -32.03 15.67 5.09
C GLN A 160 -32.68 16.12 3.79
N ASN A 161 -33.39 17.24 3.84
CA ASN A 161 -33.82 17.98 2.67
C ASN A 161 -32.54 18.52 2.00
N THR A 162 -31.71 17.63 1.48
CA THR A 162 -30.77 17.95 0.42
C THR A 162 -31.60 18.10 -0.85
N ILE A 163 -32.39 19.16 -0.87
CA ILE A 163 -32.62 19.87 -2.11
C ILE A 163 -31.22 20.31 -2.53
N VAL A 164 -30.60 19.53 -3.41
CA VAL A 164 -29.43 19.95 -4.17
C VAL A 164 -29.94 21.05 -5.11
N ARG A 165 -30.16 22.23 -4.55
CA ARG A 165 -30.25 23.48 -5.29
C ARG A 165 -28.84 23.74 -5.83
N ASP A 166 -28.75 23.98 -7.12
CA ASP A 166 -27.57 24.53 -7.83
C ASP A 166 -26.62 23.59 -8.56
N LYS A 167 -27.09 22.53 -9.25
CA LYS A 167 -26.33 22.05 -10.42
C LYS A 167 -27.10 21.68 -11.69
N TRP A 168 -28.41 21.51 -11.68
CA TRP A 168 -29.18 21.34 -12.92
C TRP A 168 -30.54 22.01 -12.74
N GLY A 169 -30.76 23.09 -13.47
CA GLY A 169 -31.88 24.01 -13.30
C GLY A 169 -33.23 23.30 -13.26
N ILE A 170 -33.92 23.45 -12.13
CA ILE A 170 -35.37 23.35 -12.08
C ILE A 170 -35.83 24.68 -11.49
N SER A 171 -36.27 25.55 -12.39
CA SER A 171 -36.80 26.87 -12.11
C SER A 171 -38.03 26.75 -11.22
N GLU A 172 -38.06 27.54 -10.16
CA GLU A 172 -39.24 27.82 -9.34
C GLU A 172 -40.23 28.64 -10.18
N SER A 173 -40.98 28.02 -11.10
CA SER A 173 -42.10 28.63 -11.85
C SER A 173 -42.85 27.59 -12.69
N ALA A 174 -43.86 26.91 -12.13
CA ALA A 174 -44.95 26.28 -12.91
C ALA A 174 -46.17 25.85 -12.07
N ALA A 175 -46.06 25.74 -10.74
CA ALA A 175 -47.19 25.35 -9.88
C ALA A 175 -47.78 26.54 -9.10
N LYS A 176 -47.88 27.71 -9.74
CA LYS A 176 -48.77 28.77 -9.26
C LYS A 176 -50.17 28.46 -9.82
N VAL A 177 -50.89 27.66 -9.04
CA VAL A 177 -52.35 27.69 -8.82
C VAL A 177 -53.10 28.54 -9.85
N ASP A 178 -53.78 27.90 -10.80
CA ASP A 178 -54.81 28.53 -11.63
C ASP A 178 -56.12 28.57 -10.81
N PRO A 179 -56.65 29.73 -10.40
CA PRO A 179 -57.90 29.81 -9.65
C PRO A 179 -59.14 29.80 -10.57
N ARG A 180 -59.17 28.91 -11.58
CA ARG A 180 -60.32 28.73 -12.49
C ARG A 180 -60.95 27.34 -12.49
N PHE A 181 -60.70 26.55 -11.45
CA PHE A 181 -61.34 25.24 -11.27
C PHE A 181 -62.09 25.12 -9.94
N ASP A 182 -62.77 26.20 -9.51
CA ASP A 182 -63.90 26.10 -8.58
C ASP A 182 -65.15 26.64 -9.30
N ASN A 183 -65.94 25.71 -9.87
CA ASN A 183 -67.37 25.86 -10.16
C ASN A 183 -68.08 24.70 -9.49
#